data_AF-A0A2E7L8H5-F1
#
_entry.id   AF-A0A2E7L8H5-F1
#
_cell.length_a   1.000
_cell.length_b   1.000
_cell.length_c   1.000
_cell.angle_alpha   90.00
_cell.angle_beta   90.00
_cell.angle_gamma   90.00
#
_symmetry.space_group_name_H-M   'P 1'
#
loop_
_entity.id
_entity.type
_entity.pdbx_description
1 polymer ?
#
loop_
_entity_poly.entity_id
_entity_poly.type
_entity_poly.pdbx_seq_one_letter_code
_entity_poly.pdbx_strand_id
1 'polypeptide(L)'
;MPPLKPPRDQCPIDDGREMCPLHCRFNRFTREDLSIWSWELRCVDCGYRETIAYRSDDEEPLETDPEVCPFCLVDGWEPGRDVCAEKAP
;
A
#
# COMPACT_ATOMS: atom_id res chain seq x y z
N MET A 1 -11.94 -1.48 4.06
CA MET A 1 -11.40 -2.07 5.31
C MET A 1 -9.97 -2.48 5.01
N PRO A 2 -8.99 -2.26 5.92
CA PRO A 2 -7.63 -2.70 5.67
C PRO A 2 -7.57 -4.22 5.51
N PRO A 3 -6.66 -4.73 4.67
CA PRO A 3 -6.49 -6.17 4.53
C PRO A 3 -6.04 -6.77 5.87
N LEU A 4 -6.61 -7.91 6.24
CA LEU A 4 -6.19 -8.65 7.43
C LEU A 4 -4.97 -9.54 7.14
N LYS A 5 -4.75 -9.93 5.89
CA LYS A 5 -3.61 -10.75 5.45
C LYS A 5 -3.02 -10.18 4.15
N PRO A 6 -1.75 -10.47 3.85
CA PRO A 6 -1.17 -10.20 2.54
C PRO A 6 -2.11 -10.65 1.41
N PRO A 7 -2.30 -9.82 0.36
CA PRO A 7 -2.91 -10.25 -0.88
C PRO A 7 -2.35 -11.58 -1.37
N ARG A 8 -3.25 -12.44 -1.89
CA ARG A 8 -2.91 -13.75 -2.49
C ARG A 8 -2.28 -14.77 -1.50
N ASP A 9 -2.62 -14.68 -0.22
CA ASP A 9 -2.18 -15.61 0.83
C ASP A 9 -0.64 -15.74 0.97
N GLN A 10 0.09 -14.68 0.61
CA GLN A 10 1.55 -14.67 0.58
C GLN A 10 2.21 -14.47 1.97
N CYS A 11 1.56 -14.86 3.07
CA CYS A 11 2.16 -14.79 4.39
C CYS A 11 3.03 -16.04 4.65
N PRO A 12 4.38 -15.95 4.68
CA PRO A 12 5.24 -17.11 4.84
C PRO A 12 5.29 -17.68 6.27
N ILE A 13 4.70 -17.00 7.27
CA ILE A 13 4.87 -17.40 8.68
C ILE A 13 3.84 -18.41 9.18
N ASP A 14 2.64 -18.54 8.61
CA ASP A 14 1.79 -19.70 8.97
C ASP A 14 0.50 -19.82 8.15
N ASP A 15 0.09 -21.07 7.87
CA ASP A 15 -1.23 -21.46 7.35
C ASP A 15 -2.36 -21.12 8.37
N GLY A 16 -2.01 -20.98 9.65
CA GLY A 16 -2.95 -20.73 10.76
C GLY A 16 -3.11 -19.27 11.21
N ARG A 17 -2.35 -18.33 10.63
CA ARG A 17 -2.37 -16.93 11.09
C ARG A 17 -3.60 -16.19 10.57
N GLU A 18 -4.47 -15.72 11.46
CA GLU A 18 -5.72 -15.02 11.08
C GLU A 18 -5.50 -13.55 10.67
N MET A 19 -4.50 -12.87 11.23
CA MET A 19 -4.22 -11.45 10.95
C MET A 19 -2.73 -11.13 10.93
N CYS A 20 -2.29 -10.39 9.93
CA CYS A 20 -0.94 -9.83 9.77
C CYS A 20 -0.93 -8.33 10.12
N PRO A 21 0.07 -7.82 10.85
CA PRO A 21 0.27 -6.40 11.07
C PRO A 21 0.77 -5.76 9.78
N LEU A 22 -0.17 -5.38 8.93
CA LEU A 22 0.11 -4.78 7.65
C LEU A 22 0.27 -3.26 7.78
N HIS A 23 1.41 -2.77 7.31
CA HIS A 23 1.74 -1.36 7.21
C HIS A 23 1.76 -1.00 5.73
N CYS A 24 1.05 0.07 5.34
CA CYS A 24 1.11 0.56 3.98
C CYS A 24 1.70 1.96 3.93
N ARG A 25 2.91 2.09 3.40
CA ARG A 25 3.63 3.35 3.30
C ARG A 25 3.27 4.06 2.01
N PHE A 26 2.77 5.29 2.12
CA PHE A 26 2.60 6.18 0.98
C PHE A 26 3.83 7.08 0.80
N ASN A 27 4.31 7.26 -0.42
CA ASN A 27 5.24 8.32 -0.78
C ASN A 27 4.77 9.03 -2.05
N ARG A 28 5.05 10.33 -2.14
CA ARG A 28 4.81 11.14 -3.34
C ARG A 28 6.08 11.91 -3.68
N PHE A 29 6.51 11.82 -4.92
CA PHE A 29 7.66 12.54 -5.46
C PHE A 29 7.17 13.40 -6.62
N THR A 30 7.44 14.70 -6.56
CA THR A 30 7.07 15.63 -7.63
C THR A 30 8.31 16.39 -8.07
N ARG A 31 8.54 16.42 -9.38
CA ARG A 31 9.61 17.18 -10.01
C ARG A 31 9.14 17.68 -11.36
N GLU A 32 9.14 19.00 -11.53
CA GLU A 32 8.69 19.66 -12.77
C GLU A 32 7.28 19.18 -13.12
N ASP A 33 7.09 18.57 -14.29
CA ASP A 33 5.81 18.07 -14.78
C ASP A 33 5.56 16.58 -14.45
N LEU A 34 6.48 15.94 -13.72
CA LEU A 34 6.40 14.53 -13.34
C LEU A 34 6.02 14.38 -11.85
N SER A 35 5.00 13.59 -11.60
CA SER A 35 4.64 13.11 -10.26
C SER A 35 4.63 11.58 -10.22
N ILE A 36 5.13 11.04 -9.11
CA ILE A 36 5.16 9.61 -8.83
C ILE A 36 4.52 9.39 -7.47
N TRP A 37 3.52 8.52 -7.43
CA TRP A 37 2.87 8.05 -6.21
C TRP A 37 3.31 6.61 -5.98
N SER A 38 3.88 6.29 -4.83
CA SER A 38 4.28 4.93 -4.49
C SER A 38 3.67 4.45 -3.19
N TRP A 39 3.20 3.21 -3.22
CA TRP A 39 2.56 2.50 -2.14
C TRP A 39 3.34 1.24 -1.84
N GLU A 40 3.77 1.06 -0.59
CA GLU A 40 4.43 -0.15 -0.13
C GLU A 40 3.62 -0.79 0.98
N LEU A 41 2.98 -1.94 0.71
CA LEU A 41 2.38 -2.79 1.73
C LEU A 41 3.43 -3.75 2.26
N ARG A 42 3.62 -3.79 3.57
CA ARG A 42 4.53 -4.73 4.24
C ARG A 42 3.87 -5.37 5.46
N CYS A 43 4.19 -6.63 5.72
CA CYS A 43 3.92 -7.25 7.01
C CYS A 43 5.18 -7.17 7.87
N VAL A 44 5.08 -6.58 9.06
CA VAL A 44 6.25 -6.42 9.96
C VAL A 44 6.73 -7.73 10.56
N ASP A 45 5.89 -8.76 10.54
CA ASP A 45 6.24 -10.07 11.10
C ASP A 45 6.71 -11.05 10.03
N CYS A 46 5.97 -11.20 8.93
CA CYS A 46 6.24 -12.25 7.95
C CYS A 46 7.17 -11.84 6.81
N GLY A 47 7.56 -10.56 6.75
CA GLY A 47 8.47 -10.07 5.72
C GLY A 47 7.85 -9.97 4.31
N TYR A 48 6.55 -10.26 4.17
CA TYR A 48 5.80 -9.97 2.95
C TYR A 48 5.90 -8.48 2.61
N ARG A 49 6.12 -8.18 1.34
CA ARG A 49 6.17 -6.81 0.79
C ARG A 49 5.59 -6.80 -0.62
N GLU A 50 4.75 -5.81 -0.90
CA GLU A 50 4.25 -5.51 -2.23
C GLU A 50 4.35 -4.00 -2.48
N THR A 51 4.70 -3.63 -3.71
CA THR A 51 4.92 -2.23 -4.08
C THR A 51 4.16 -1.92 -5.35
N ILE A 52 3.39 -0.84 -5.32
CA ILE A 52 2.65 -0.30 -6.46
C ILE A 52 3.12 1.15 -6.65
N ALA A 53 3.36 1.54 -7.90
CA ALA A 53 3.73 2.90 -8.23
C ALA A 53 2.95 3.38 -9.45
N TYR A 54 2.51 4.64 -9.39
CA TYR A 54 1.81 5.33 -10.46
C TYR A 54 2.63 6.54 -10.88
N ARG A 55 2.70 6.81 -12.18
CA ARG A 55 3.37 8.00 -12.70
C ARG A 55 2.39 8.87 -13.47
N SER A 56 2.55 10.17 -13.37
CA SER A 56 1.70 11.12 -14.10
C SER A 56 1.95 11.11 -15.61
N ASP A 57 3.09 10.57 -16.06
CA ASP A 57 3.47 10.45 -17.46
C ASP A 57 3.18 9.07 -18.07
N ASP A 58 2.59 8.14 -17.30
CA ASP A 58 2.19 6.85 -17.85
C ASP A 58 1.03 7.03 -18.85
N GLU A 59 1.18 6.44 -20.04
CA GLU A 59 0.19 6.51 -21.12
C GLU A 59 -1.04 5.63 -20.85
N GLU A 60 -0.90 4.65 -19.97
CA GLU A 60 -1.98 3.74 -19.57
C GLU A 60 -2.91 4.41 -18.54
N PRO A 61 -4.24 4.26 -18.68
CA PRO A 61 -5.17 4.80 -17.71
C PRO A 61 -4.96 4.14 -16.33
N LEU A 62 -4.88 4.97 -15.29
CA LEU A 62 -4.77 4.48 -13.92
C LEU A 62 -6.04 3.72 -13.54
N GLU A 63 -5.90 2.47 -13.09
CA GLU A 63 -7.02 1.64 -12.64
C GLU A 63 -7.72 2.20 -11.39
N THR A 64 -7.01 3.05 -10.64
CA THR A 64 -7.42 3.63 -9.36
C THR A 64 -6.77 5.00 -9.20
N ASP A 65 -7.40 5.86 -8.39
CA ASP A 65 -6.80 7.13 -7.99
C ASP A 65 -5.46 6.88 -7.28
N PRO A 66 -4.34 7.50 -7.73
CA PRO A 66 -3.03 7.27 -7.16
C PRO A 66 -2.85 7.81 -5.73
N GLU A 67 -3.75 8.68 -5.27
CA GLU A 67 -3.79 9.20 -3.90
C GLU A 67 -4.62 8.32 -2.94
N VAL A 68 -5.29 7.29 -3.47
CA VAL A 68 -6.01 6.29 -2.68
C VAL A 68 -5.13 5.06 -2.48
N CYS A 69 -5.05 4.56 -1.24
CA CYS A 69 -4.30 3.34 -0.96
C CYS A 69 -4.91 2.15 -1.72
N PRO A 70 -4.17 1.47 -2.62
CA PRO A 70 -4.72 0.39 -3.44
C PRO A 70 -5.05 -0.87 -2.64
N PHE A 71 -4.63 -0.94 -1.37
CA PHE A 71 -4.83 -2.10 -0.51
C PHE A 71 -6.01 -1.95 0.46
N CYS A 72 -6.21 -0.76 1.05
CA CYS A 72 -7.26 -0.52 2.05
C CYS A 72 -8.32 0.49 1.63
N LEU A 73 -8.12 1.15 0.48
CA LEU A 73 -9.02 2.14 -0.13
C LEU A 73 -9.28 3.37 0.75
N VAL A 74 -8.30 3.75 1.58
CA VAL A 74 -8.37 4.99 2.36
C VAL A 74 -7.52 6.06 1.65
N ASP A 75 -8.01 7.29 1.67
CA ASP A 75 -7.42 8.48 1.05
C ASP A 75 -6.93 9.51 2.10
N GLY A 76 -6.48 10.68 1.64
CA GLY A 76 -6.15 11.81 2.52
C GLY A 76 -4.81 11.68 3.25
N TRP A 77 -3.84 10.99 2.66
CA TRP A 77 -2.57 10.65 3.32
C TRP A 77 -1.44 11.59 2.99
N GLU A 78 -0.62 11.86 4.00
CA GLU A 78 0.66 12.53 3.83
C GLU A 78 1.74 11.51 3.46
N PRO A 79 2.68 11.88 2.57
CA PRO A 79 3.87 11.08 2.32
C PRO A 79 4.57 10.75 3.63
N GLY A 80 4.88 9.47 3.82
CA GLY A 80 5.56 9.01 5.00
C GLY A 80 4.67 8.50 6.13
N ARG A 81 3.41 8.16 5.86
CA ARG A 81 2.49 7.53 6.84
C ARG A 81 2.23 6.06 6.53
N ASP A 82 1.97 5.27 7.58
CA ASP A 82 1.63 3.85 7.51
C ASP A 82 0.10 3.65 7.60
N VAL A 83 -0.55 3.79 6.46
CA VAL A 83 -2.00 3.89 6.24
C VAL A 83 -2.80 2.68 6.71
N CYS A 84 -2.29 1.46 6.51
CA CYS A 84 -3.00 0.23 6.89
C CYS A 84 -2.86 -0.15 8.37
N ALA A 85 -1.95 0.47 9.12
CA ALA A 85 -1.68 0.13 10.51
C ALA A 85 -2.65 0.80 11.49
N GLU A 86 -3.19 1.97 11.12
CA GLU A 86 -4.03 2.80 12.01
C GLU A 86 -5.51 2.37 12.08
N LYS A 87 -5.90 1.30 11.36
CA LYS A 87 -7.26 0.74 11.37
C LYS A 87 -7.31 -0.77 11.66
N ALA A 88 -6.33 -1.30 12.40
CA ALA A 88 -6.58 -2.54 13.12
C ALA A 88 -7.58 -2.25 14.26
N PRO A 89 -8.66 -3.04 14.41
CA PRO A 89 -9.70 -2.80 15.42
C PRO A 89 -9.18 -2.80 16.85
#